data_AF-A0A7Y2HFT3-F1
#
_entry.id   AF-A0A7Y2HFT3-F1
#
_cell.length_a   1.000
_cell.length_b   1.000
_cell.length_c   1.000
_cell.angle_alpha   90.00
_cell.angle_beta   90.00
_cell.angle_gamma   90.00
#
_symmetry.space_group_name_H-M   'P 1'
#
loop_
_entity.id
_entity.type
_entity.pdbx_description
1 polymer ?
#
loop_
_entity_poly.entity_id
_entity_poly.type
_entity_poly.pdbx_seq_one_letter_code
_entity_poly.pdbx_strand_id
1 'polypeptide(L)'
;VDNDCNPATADGSAEPQYGSPCDGPDTDLCEEGVWACDGANMYCTDNTGDNPDLCDGVDNDCNPATADGSAEPQYGCPCDGPDTDLCEEGVWACDGANMYCTDNTDDTLEICGNSIDDDCDGEVDEEECVPGR
;
A
#
# COMPACT_ATOMS: atom_id res chain seq x y z
N VAL A 1 -32.65 -25.97 -13.98
CA VAL A 1 -32.01 -24.96 -13.15
C VAL A 1 -31.88 -25.56 -11.76
N ASP A 2 -30.94 -26.43 -11.48
CA ASP A 2 -29.50 -26.34 -11.65
C ASP A 2 -28.81 -25.70 -10.45
N ASN A 3 -28.30 -26.50 -9.49
CA ASN A 3 -27.40 -25.97 -8.46
C ASN A 3 -26.18 -26.85 -8.10
N ASP A 4 -25.97 -27.96 -8.81
CA ASP A 4 -24.66 -28.22 -9.42
C ASP A 4 -24.37 -27.34 -10.66
N CYS A 5 -25.08 -26.24 -10.73
CA CYS A 5 -25.86 -25.96 -11.90
C CYS A 5 -26.32 -27.24 -12.70
N ASN A 6 -27.23 -28.13 -12.19
CA ASN A 6 -28.16 -29.13 -12.87
C ASN A 6 -29.40 -29.69 -12.04
N PRO A 7 -30.65 -29.84 -12.57
CA PRO A 7 -31.81 -30.44 -11.87
C PRO A 7 -32.04 -31.93 -12.19
N ALA A 8 -31.21 -32.53 -13.04
CA ALA A 8 -31.32 -33.91 -13.52
C ALA A 8 -30.31 -34.87 -12.85
N THR A 9 -29.47 -34.35 -11.96
CA THR A 9 -28.43 -35.05 -11.19
C THR A 9 -28.83 -35.14 -9.71
N ALA A 10 -28.24 -36.06 -8.94
CA ALA A 10 -28.36 -35.99 -7.49
C ALA A 10 -27.56 -34.76 -7.03
N ASP A 11 -28.22 -33.83 -6.32
CA ASP A 11 -27.61 -32.66 -5.69
C ASP A 11 -26.26 -33.05 -5.08
N GLY A 12 -25.17 -32.56 -5.67
CA GLY A 12 -23.84 -32.85 -5.19
C GLY A 12 -23.14 -34.14 -5.68
N SER A 13 -23.01 -34.38 -6.99
CA SER A 13 -21.64 -34.78 -7.46
C SER A 13 -20.59 -33.68 -7.19
N ALA A 14 -21.11 -32.50 -6.82
CA ALA A 14 -20.69 -31.53 -5.81
C ALA A 14 -19.58 -30.58 -6.22
N GLU A 15 -19.99 -29.32 -6.39
CA GLU A 15 -19.18 -28.12 -6.56
C GLU A 15 -18.08 -28.15 -5.50
N PRO A 16 -16.84 -28.43 -5.89
CA PRO A 16 -15.74 -28.50 -4.95
C PRO A 16 -15.54 -27.20 -4.16
N GLN A 17 -16.08 -26.11 -4.71
CA GLN A 17 -16.01 -24.77 -4.14
C GLN A 17 -17.21 -24.38 -3.29
N TYR A 18 -18.35 -25.11 -3.29
CA TYR A 18 -19.49 -24.71 -2.47
C TYR A 18 -19.13 -24.69 -0.97
N GLY A 19 -19.33 -23.54 -0.33
CA GLY A 19 -18.91 -23.30 1.06
C GLY A 19 -17.41 -23.09 1.25
N SER A 20 -16.60 -23.20 0.18
CA SER A 20 -15.20 -22.78 0.22
C SER A 20 -15.10 -21.26 0.28
N PRO A 21 -14.02 -20.71 0.88
CA PRO A 21 -13.79 -19.28 0.89
C PRO A 21 -13.74 -18.69 -0.52
N CYS A 22 -14.11 -17.42 -0.63
CA CYS A 22 -14.00 -16.65 -1.86
C CYS A 22 -13.75 -15.19 -1.53
N ASP A 23 -12.91 -14.59 -2.35
CA ASP A 23 -12.63 -13.18 -2.45
C ASP A 23 -13.62 -12.57 -3.47
N GLY A 24 -14.19 -11.43 -3.11
CA GLY A 24 -15.33 -10.82 -3.78
C GLY A 24 -15.00 -10.18 -5.13
N PRO A 25 -15.76 -9.15 -5.54
CA PRO A 25 -15.46 -8.33 -6.72
C PRO A 25 -14.62 -7.08 -6.42
N ASP A 26 -14.23 -6.87 -5.16
CA ASP A 26 -13.26 -5.88 -4.70
C ASP A 26 -11.84 -6.18 -5.24
N THR A 27 -10.88 -5.36 -4.82
CA THR A 27 -9.50 -5.35 -5.31
C THR A 27 -8.48 -5.73 -4.25
N ASP A 28 -8.90 -5.87 -2.98
CA ASP A 28 -8.13 -6.66 -2.04
C ASP A 28 -8.15 -8.14 -2.45
N LEU A 29 -7.47 -8.99 -1.69
CA LEU A 29 -7.39 -10.43 -1.92
C LEU A 29 -7.98 -11.24 -0.76
N CYS A 30 -8.86 -10.62 0.03
CA CYS A 30 -9.35 -11.19 1.27
C CYS A 30 -10.54 -12.11 1.03
N GLU A 31 -10.40 -13.40 1.37
CA GLU A 31 -11.50 -14.36 1.26
C GLU A 31 -12.51 -14.20 2.42
N GLU A 32 -13.29 -13.12 2.43
CA GLU A 32 -14.26 -12.80 3.50
C GLU A 32 -15.63 -13.45 3.27
N GLY A 33 -15.86 -13.91 2.05
CA GLY A 33 -17.04 -14.66 1.66
C GLY A 33 -16.84 -16.16 1.63
N VAL A 34 -17.95 -16.83 1.32
CA VAL A 34 -17.99 -18.21 0.86
C VAL A 34 -18.81 -18.30 -0.42
N TRP A 35 -18.44 -19.24 -1.28
CA TRP A 35 -19.22 -19.57 -2.47
C TRP A 35 -20.59 -20.15 -2.07
N ALA A 36 -21.67 -19.49 -2.49
CA ALA A 36 -23.05 -19.90 -2.28
C ALA A 36 -23.81 -20.05 -3.61
N CYS A 37 -25.06 -20.53 -3.53
CA CYS A 37 -25.92 -20.74 -4.70
C CYS A 37 -27.33 -20.19 -4.47
N ASP A 38 -27.89 -19.51 -5.47
CA ASP A 38 -29.25 -18.95 -5.45
C ASP A 38 -30.30 -19.88 -6.12
N GLY A 39 -29.94 -21.14 -6.33
CA GLY A 39 -30.74 -22.14 -7.05
C GLY A 39 -30.51 -22.16 -8.56
N ALA A 40 -29.70 -21.25 -9.10
CA ALA A 40 -29.35 -21.21 -10.51
C ALA A 40 -27.89 -20.88 -10.81
N ASN A 41 -27.24 -20.07 -9.99
CA ASN A 41 -25.86 -19.63 -10.20
C ASN A 41 -25.07 -19.72 -8.89
N MET A 42 -23.79 -20.07 -9.02
CA MET A 42 -22.81 -19.85 -7.97
C MET A 42 -22.48 -18.36 -7.87
N TYR A 43 -22.38 -17.85 -6.67
CA TYR A 43 -21.95 -16.48 -6.39
C TYR A 43 -21.11 -16.45 -5.11
N CYS A 44 -20.15 -15.54 -5.05
CA CYS A 44 -19.43 -15.29 -3.81
C CYS A 44 -20.33 -14.47 -2.87
N THR A 45 -20.43 -14.88 -1.59
CA THR A 45 -21.20 -14.13 -0.60
C THR A 45 -20.47 -12.90 -0.09
N ASP A 46 -19.20 -12.75 -0.46
CA ASP A 46 -18.47 -11.53 -0.25
C ASP A 46 -19.09 -10.39 -1.05
N ASN A 47 -19.47 -9.34 -0.33
CA ASN A 47 -19.98 -8.10 -0.88
C ASN A 47 -19.45 -6.93 -0.03
N THR A 48 -18.33 -7.12 0.68
CA THR A 48 -17.60 -6.02 1.30
C THR A 48 -16.90 -5.21 0.20
N GLY A 49 -16.04 -4.29 0.60
CA GLY A 49 -15.19 -3.57 -0.34
C GLY A 49 -13.78 -3.58 0.18
N ASP A 50 -12.86 -3.03 -0.61
CA ASP A 50 -11.42 -3.06 -0.35
C ASP A 50 -11.06 -2.75 1.12
N ASN A 51 -10.27 -3.63 1.71
CA ASN A 51 -9.55 -3.41 2.94
C ASN A 51 -8.20 -2.76 2.60
N PRO A 52 -8.03 -1.44 2.81
CA PRO A 52 -6.75 -0.80 2.51
C PRO A 52 -5.66 -1.31 3.44
N ASP A 53 -4.49 -1.60 2.88
CA ASP A 53 -3.27 -1.95 3.62
C ASP A 53 -2.69 -0.71 4.33
N LEU A 54 -3.07 -0.54 5.60
CA LEU A 54 -2.71 0.60 6.44
C LEU A 54 -1.50 0.25 7.30
N CYS A 55 -0.76 1.25 7.77
CA CYS A 55 0.46 1.01 8.53
C CYS A 55 0.15 0.58 9.97
N ASP A 56 -0.27 -0.68 10.14
CA ASP A 56 -0.72 -1.24 11.41
C ASP A 56 -0.06 -2.58 11.75
N GLY A 57 0.85 -3.07 10.89
CA GLY A 57 1.57 -4.33 11.09
C GLY A 57 0.79 -5.55 10.63
N VAL A 58 -0.34 -5.36 9.95
CA VAL A 58 -1.21 -6.41 9.43
C VAL A 58 -1.32 -6.26 7.92
N ASP A 59 -1.28 -7.39 7.22
CA ASP A 59 -1.66 -7.48 5.81
C ASP A 59 -3.20 -7.33 5.72
N ASN A 60 -3.70 -6.09 5.64
CA ASN A 60 -5.15 -5.83 5.64
C ASN A 60 -5.80 -6.16 4.29
N ASP A 61 -5.07 -6.01 3.18
CA ASP A 61 -5.56 -6.28 1.83
C ASP A 61 -5.32 -7.74 1.38
N CYS A 62 -4.78 -8.58 2.28
CA CYS A 62 -4.46 -9.98 2.06
C CYS A 62 -3.52 -10.24 0.86
N ASN A 63 -2.79 -9.21 0.41
CA ASN A 63 -1.91 -9.30 -0.72
C ASN A 63 -0.43 -9.28 -0.26
N PRO A 64 0.25 -10.43 -0.22
CA PRO A 64 1.63 -10.49 0.26
C PRO A 64 2.66 -9.82 -0.68
N ALA A 65 2.21 -9.27 -1.82
CA ALA A 65 3.04 -8.51 -2.75
C ALA A 65 2.99 -6.99 -2.49
N THR A 66 1.97 -6.49 -1.79
CA THR A 66 1.92 -5.14 -1.24
C THR A 66 2.66 -5.11 0.10
N ALA A 67 3.16 -3.93 0.45
CA ALA A 67 3.87 -3.72 1.71
C ALA A 67 2.92 -3.04 2.68
N ASP A 68 3.04 -3.39 3.96
CA ASP A 68 2.31 -2.75 5.06
C ASP A 68 2.31 -1.21 4.92
N GLY A 69 1.12 -0.62 5.01
CA GLY A 69 0.91 0.81 4.82
C GLY A 69 0.93 1.29 3.37
N SER A 70 0.95 0.42 2.37
CA SER A 70 0.96 0.82 0.96
C SER A 70 -0.26 1.61 0.50
N ALA A 71 -1.37 1.54 1.24
CA ALA A 71 -2.55 2.37 1.01
C ALA A 71 -2.55 3.70 1.80
N GLU A 72 -1.52 3.97 2.62
CA GLU A 72 -1.38 5.25 3.32
C GLU A 72 -1.16 6.38 2.31
N PRO A 73 -1.83 7.54 2.45
CA PRO A 73 -1.79 8.62 1.46
C PRO A 73 -0.38 9.16 1.16
N GLN A 74 0.53 9.04 2.13
CA GLN A 74 1.90 9.53 2.04
C GLN A 74 2.91 8.45 1.68
N TYR A 75 2.55 7.16 1.65
CA TYR A 75 3.50 6.08 1.40
C TYR A 75 4.24 6.27 0.07
N GLY A 76 5.58 6.25 0.12
CA GLY A 76 6.45 6.49 -1.02
C GLY A 76 6.53 7.95 -1.50
N CYS A 77 5.78 8.88 -0.90
CA CYS A 77 5.98 10.31 -1.14
C CYS A 77 7.33 10.76 -0.56
N PRO A 78 8.01 11.72 -1.21
CA PRO A 78 9.19 12.36 -0.65
C PRO A 78 8.93 12.93 0.75
N CYS A 79 9.96 12.95 1.57
CA CYS A 79 9.93 13.54 2.90
C CYS A 79 11.30 14.03 3.29
N ASP A 80 11.28 15.09 4.09
CA ASP A 80 12.42 15.67 4.79
C ASP A 80 12.51 15.06 6.20
N GLY A 81 13.75 14.81 6.62
CA GLY A 81 14.12 14.11 7.84
C GLY A 81 14.03 14.97 9.10
N PRO A 82 14.72 14.54 10.18
CA PRO A 82 14.83 15.30 11.42
C PRO A 82 16.02 16.28 11.45
N ASP A 83 16.84 16.29 10.39
CA ASP A 83 17.86 17.29 10.10
C ASP A 83 17.25 18.68 9.89
N THR A 84 18.10 19.65 9.61
CA THR A 84 17.75 21.07 9.49
C THR A 84 17.99 21.65 8.11
N ASP A 85 18.61 20.89 7.21
CA ASP A 85 18.39 21.12 5.79
C ASP A 85 16.91 20.87 5.47
N LEU A 86 16.41 21.37 4.34
CA LEU A 86 15.01 21.22 3.95
C LEU A 86 14.87 20.24 2.80
N CYS A 87 15.82 19.32 2.67
CA CYS A 87 15.96 18.45 1.51
C CYS A 87 15.11 17.19 1.68
N GLU A 88 14.18 16.96 0.75
CA GLU A 88 13.36 15.74 0.74
C GLU A 88 14.16 14.55 0.19
N GLU A 89 15.17 14.06 0.93
CA GLU A 89 16.07 12.97 0.50
C GLU A 89 15.50 11.58 0.84
N GLY A 90 14.52 11.54 1.73
CA GLY A 90 13.78 10.35 2.08
C GLY A 90 12.47 10.14 1.31
N VAL A 91 11.82 9.03 1.65
CA VAL A 91 10.42 8.77 1.33
C VAL A 91 9.71 8.26 2.58
N TRP A 92 8.41 8.51 2.67
CA TRP A 92 7.60 7.92 3.72
C TRP A 92 7.48 6.40 3.54
N ALA A 93 7.72 5.66 4.63
CA ALA A 93 7.60 4.21 4.70
C ALA A 93 6.89 3.79 6.01
N CYS A 94 6.49 2.53 6.10
CA CYS A 94 5.88 1.95 7.30
C CYS A 94 6.89 1.07 8.06
N ASP A 95 6.93 1.18 9.39
CA ASP A 95 7.79 0.35 10.26
C ASP A 95 7.06 -0.83 10.93
N GLY A 96 5.82 -1.10 10.53
CA GLY A 96 4.95 -2.10 11.16
C GLY A 96 3.91 -1.52 12.12
N ALA A 97 3.94 -0.21 12.42
CA ALA A 97 2.94 0.44 13.26
C ALA A 97 2.83 1.94 13.06
N ASN A 98 3.87 2.59 12.51
CA ASN A 98 3.91 4.01 12.29
C ASN A 98 4.55 4.32 10.93
N MET A 99 3.99 5.31 10.27
CA MET A 99 4.66 5.95 9.14
C MET A 99 5.91 6.69 9.65
N TYR A 100 7.02 6.55 8.94
CA TYR A 100 8.27 7.26 9.21
C TYR A 100 8.91 7.73 7.91
N CYS A 101 9.69 8.81 7.99
CA CYS A 101 10.51 9.25 6.87
C CYS A 101 11.79 8.42 6.82
N THR A 102 12.14 7.88 5.65
CA THR A 102 13.40 7.13 5.50
C THR A 102 14.63 8.02 5.49
N ASP A 103 14.44 9.33 5.48
CA ASP A 103 15.52 10.27 5.59
C ASP A 103 16.17 10.20 6.97
N ASN A 104 17.48 9.97 6.95
CA ASN A 104 18.32 9.89 8.13
C ASN A 104 19.71 10.44 7.79
N THR A 105 19.81 11.34 6.82
CA THR A 105 21.06 12.05 6.53
C THR A 105 21.36 13.09 7.62
N ASP A 106 22.51 13.75 7.47
CA ASP A 106 22.87 14.92 8.27
C ASP A 106 22.69 16.14 7.36
N ASP A 107 22.58 17.34 7.95
CA ASP A 107 22.46 18.60 7.20
C ASP A 107 23.42 18.68 5.99
N THR A 108 22.83 18.92 4.82
CA THR A 108 23.54 19.28 3.60
C THR A 108 24.03 20.72 3.70
N LEU A 109 25.27 20.96 3.26
CA LEU A 109 25.88 22.29 3.25
C LEU A 109 25.78 22.90 1.85
N GLU A 110 25.40 24.17 1.76
CA GLU A 110 25.46 24.93 0.52
C GLU A 110 26.88 25.00 -0.06
N ILE A 111 27.06 24.75 -1.37
CA ILE A 111 28.35 24.88 -2.06
C ILE A 111 28.39 26.11 -2.96
N CYS A 112 29.16 27.12 -2.56
CA CYS A 112 29.27 28.36 -3.33
C CYS A 112 29.84 28.16 -4.75
N GLY A 113 29.21 28.81 -5.72
CA GLY A 113 29.65 28.94 -7.10
C GLY A 113 29.27 27.75 -7.99
N ASN A 114 28.35 26.89 -7.53
CA ASN A 114 27.79 25.81 -8.34
C ASN A 114 26.41 26.17 -8.93
N SER A 115 25.78 27.26 -8.47
CA SER A 115 24.45 27.70 -8.89
C SER A 115 23.34 26.67 -8.68
N ILE A 116 23.44 25.92 -7.60
CA ILE A 116 22.48 24.94 -7.09
C ILE A 116 22.13 25.37 -5.66
N ASP A 117 20.89 25.15 -5.24
CA ASP A 117 20.46 25.21 -3.84
C ASP A 117 20.73 23.80 -3.26
N ASP A 118 21.88 23.61 -2.62
CA ASP A 118 22.31 22.30 -2.14
C ASP A 118 21.67 21.96 -0.79
N ASP A 119 21.34 22.94 0.06
CA ASP A 119 20.72 22.73 1.38
C ASP A 119 19.19 22.92 1.39
N CYS A 120 18.61 23.16 0.22
CA CYS A 120 17.18 23.25 -0.06
C CYS A 120 16.46 24.37 0.70
N ASP A 121 17.17 25.40 1.16
CA ASP A 121 16.60 26.50 1.94
C ASP A 121 15.80 27.51 1.08
N GLY A 122 15.91 27.40 -0.24
CA GLY A 122 15.21 28.20 -1.24
C GLY A 122 16.03 29.36 -1.81
N GLU A 123 17.26 29.57 -1.35
CA GLU A 123 18.23 30.49 -1.93
C GLU A 123 19.34 29.70 -2.68
N VAL A 124 20.18 30.39 -3.44
CA VAL A 124 21.26 29.76 -4.23
C VAL A 124 22.54 30.57 -4.03
N ASP A 125 23.65 29.90 -3.71
CA ASP A 125 24.97 30.49 -3.52
C ASP A 125 24.99 31.65 -2.47
N GLU A 126 24.37 31.47 -1.30
CA GLU A 126 24.20 32.48 -0.23
C GLU A 126 25.42 32.63 0.73
N GLU A 127 25.34 33.51 1.73
CA GLU A 127 26.54 33.96 2.47
C GLU A 127 27.15 32.94 3.44
N GLU A 128 26.44 31.87 3.83
CA GLU A 128 26.92 30.83 4.77
C GLU A 128 27.46 29.55 4.08
N CYS A 129 27.60 29.57 2.75
CA CYS A 129 28.05 28.43 1.95
C CYS A 129 29.56 28.08 2.07
N VAL A 130 29.89 26.83 1.76
CA VAL A 130 31.27 26.32 1.64
C VAL A 130 31.81 26.51 0.21
N PRO A 131 33.06 26.99 0.01
CA PRO A 131 33.57 27.23 -1.35
C PRO A 131 33.68 25.95 -2.20
N GLY A 132 33.04 25.95 -3.37
CA GLY A 132 33.22 24.91 -4.40
C GLY A 132 34.66 24.83 -4.90
N ARG A 133 35.22 23.62 -4.98
CA ARG A 133 36.61 23.39 -5.41
C ARG A 133 36.84 23.53 -6.91
#